data_AF-A0A7V4J1R9-F1
#
_entry.id   AF-A0A7V4J1R9-F1
#
_cell.length_a   1.000
_cell.length_b   1.000
_cell.length_c   1.000
_cell.angle_alpha   90.00
_cell.angle_beta   90.00
_cell.angle_gamma   90.00
#
_symmetry.space_group_name_H-M   'P 1'
#
loop_
_entity.id
_entity.type
_entity.pdbx_description
1 polymer ?
#
loop_
_entity_poly.entity_id
_entity_poly.type
_entity_poly.pdbx_seq_one_letter_code
_entity_poly.pdbx_strand_id
1 'polypeptide(L)'
;MPQNIIWKISNHDKKILRDLAKRKADLANHQLNVERKKAWYALHDLKPIRPMILAEWGGIRDKNKPFDPHLTCSEEWVRNIERNLLAEIWVFESLRDDHVIEPYIEMNWFVECSDYGVQADVQEGNNDGGLGARRWDPPLKNLG
;
A
#
# COMPACT_ATOMS: atom_id res chain seq x y z
N MET A 1 21.92 8.60 -1.42
CA MET A 1 22.10 7.74 -0.22
C MET A 1 21.66 8.52 1.01
N PRO A 2 20.58 8.13 1.70
CA PRO A 2 20.20 8.81 2.92
C PRO A 2 21.36 8.73 3.92
N GLN A 3 21.80 9.90 4.38
CA GLN A 3 22.77 10.07 5.45
C GLN A 3 22.30 9.31 6.69
N ASN A 4 23.18 8.49 7.28
CA ASN A 4 23.06 7.81 8.59
C ASN A 4 21.68 7.91 9.27
N ILE A 5 20.65 7.23 8.74
CA ILE A 5 19.35 7.18 9.39
C ILE A 5 19.44 6.20 10.56
N ILE A 6 19.25 6.72 11.77
CA ILE A 6 19.11 5.90 12.97
C ILE A 6 17.64 5.54 13.13
N TRP A 7 17.29 4.29 12.83
CA TRP A 7 15.94 3.75 13.00
C TRP A 7 15.67 3.45 14.48
N LYS A 8 15.08 4.40 15.17
CA LYS A 8 14.64 4.22 16.56
C LYS A 8 13.29 3.53 16.59
N ILE A 9 13.08 2.71 17.62
CA ILE A 9 11.80 2.06 17.88
C ILE A 9 11.64 1.80 19.38
N SER A 10 10.52 2.26 19.93
CA SER A 10 10.21 2.08 21.35
C SER A 10 9.70 0.66 21.64
N ASN A 11 9.69 0.26 22.92
CA ASN A 11 9.06 -1.01 23.32
C ASN A 11 7.54 -0.98 23.15
N HIS A 12 6.93 0.20 23.24
CA HIS A 12 5.52 0.42 22.99
C HIS A 12 5.17 0.11 21.52
N ASP A 13 5.91 0.69 20.58
CA ASP A 13 5.71 0.47 19.15
C ASP A 13 5.92 -1.00 18.77
N LYS A 14 6.96 -1.64 19.31
CA LYS A 14 7.21 -3.08 19.11
C LYS A 14 6.03 -3.94 19.55
N LYS A 15 5.37 -3.58 20.65
CA LYS A 15 4.22 -4.33 21.16
C LYS A 15 3.05 -4.21 20.19
N ILE A 16 2.69 -2.98 19.80
CA ILE A 16 1.61 -2.72 18.85
C ILE A 16 1.84 -3.48 17.54
N LEU A 17 3.03 -3.37 16.95
CA LEU A 17 3.32 -4.06 15.69
C LEU A 17 3.26 -5.58 15.82
N ARG A 18 3.70 -6.16 16.94
CA ARG A 18 3.62 -7.61 17.16
C ARG A 18 2.19 -8.09 17.29
N ASP A 19 1.35 -7.34 18.00
CA ASP A 19 -0.07 -7.68 18.17
C ASP A 19 -0.79 -7.61 16.81
N LEU A 20 -0.54 -6.57 16.02
CA LEU A 20 -1.07 -6.43 14.66
C LEU A 20 -0.54 -7.50 13.70
N ALA A 21 0.77 -7.80 13.75
CA ALA A 21 1.37 -8.83 12.91
C ALA A 21 0.82 -10.23 13.23
N LYS A 22 0.54 -10.52 14.51
CA LYS A 22 -0.13 -11.76 14.91
C LYS A 22 -1.52 -11.84 14.32
N ARG A 23 -2.29 -10.75 14.38
CA ARG A 23 -3.62 -10.69 13.75
C ARG A 23 -3.53 -10.92 12.24
N LYS A 24 -2.59 -10.26 11.55
CA LYS A 24 -2.34 -10.47 10.12
C LYS A 24 -2.01 -11.94 9.81
N ALA A 25 -1.17 -12.59 10.62
CA ALA A 25 -0.83 -14.00 10.45
C ALA A 25 -2.05 -14.92 10.64
N ASP A 26 -2.93 -14.61 11.59
CA ASP A 26 -4.20 -15.34 11.77
C ASP A 26 -5.10 -15.19 10.53
N LEU A 27 -5.21 -13.98 9.98
CA LEU A 27 -5.98 -13.71 8.75
C LEU A 27 -5.38 -14.38 7.52
N ALA A 28 -4.04 -14.40 7.40
CA ALA A 28 -3.35 -15.07 6.30
C ALA A 28 -3.66 -16.57 6.24
N ASN A 29 -3.82 -17.21 7.41
CA ASN A 29 -4.20 -18.61 7.54
C ASN A 29 -5.71 -18.86 7.58
N HIS A 30 -6.54 -17.82 7.53
CA HIS A 30 -7.99 -17.96 7.56
C HIS A 30 -8.48 -18.70 6.30
N GLN A 31 -9.44 -19.61 6.47
CA GLN A 31 -9.97 -20.44 5.37
C GLN A 31 -10.40 -19.61 4.15
N LEU A 32 -11.12 -18.51 4.36
CA LEU A 32 -11.51 -17.57 3.30
C LEU A 32 -10.30 -16.99 2.52
N ASN A 33 -9.19 -16.69 3.21
CA ASN A 33 -7.98 -16.18 2.57
C ASN A 33 -7.32 -17.24 1.68
N VAL A 34 -7.27 -18.49 2.17
CA VAL A 34 -6.78 -19.65 1.41
C VAL A 34 -7.62 -19.87 0.16
N GLU A 35 -8.94 -19.74 0.25
CA GLU A 35 -9.87 -19.83 -0.88
C GLU A 35 -9.66 -18.70 -1.89
N ARG A 36 -9.49 -17.46 -1.43
CA ARG A 36 -9.16 -16.32 -2.30
C ARG A 36 -7.85 -16.56 -3.05
N LYS A 37 -6.79 -16.98 -2.35
CA LYS A 37 -5.49 -17.28 -2.95
C LYS A 37 -5.58 -18.38 -4.01
N LYS A 38 -6.33 -19.45 -3.73
CA LYS A 38 -6.61 -20.51 -4.72
C LYS A 38 -7.37 -19.97 -5.93
N ALA A 39 -8.37 -19.12 -5.72
CA ALA A 39 -9.15 -18.53 -6.81
C ALA A 39 -8.30 -17.60 -7.69
N TRP A 40 -7.38 -16.82 -7.10
CA TRP A 40 -6.40 -16.03 -7.84
C TRP A 40 -5.46 -16.90 -8.68
N TYR A 41 -4.90 -17.97 -8.11
CA TYR A 41 -4.07 -18.89 -8.90
C TYR A 41 -4.86 -19.52 -10.05
N ALA A 42 -6.11 -19.91 -9.83
CA ALA A 42 -6.96 -20.46 -10.88
C ALA A 42 -7.27 -19.44 -11.98
N LEU A 43 -7.46 -18.16 -11.63
CA LEU A 43 -7.60 -17.08 -12.60
C LEU A 43 -6.33 -16.91 -13.44
N HIS A 44 -5.15 -16.91 -12.80
CA HIS A 44 -3.86 -16.84 -13.51
C HIS A 44 -3.59 -18.06 -14.40
N ASP A 45 -4.12 -19.23 -14.02
CA ASP A 45 -4.06 -20.46 -14.82
C ASP A 45 -5.15 -20.55 -15.92
N LEU A 46 -5.88 -19.44 -16.17
CA LEU A 46 -6.97 -19.36 -17.15
C LEU A 46 -8.14 -20.32 -16.88
N LYS A 47 -8.37 -20.67 -15.60
CA LYS A 47 -9.46 -21.54 -15.12
C LYS A 47 -10.24 -20.85 -13.99
N PRO A 48 -10.85 -19.68 -14.22
CA PRO A 48 -11.49 -18.90 -13.17
C PRO A 48 -12.64 -19.69 -12.53
N ILE A 49 -12.63 -19.78 -11.20
CA ILE A 49 -13.69 -20.44 -10.41
C ILE A 49 -14.87 -19.49 -10.19
N ARG A 50 -14.58 -18.18 -10.12
CA ARG A 50 -15.53 -17.08 -9.99
C ARG A 50 -14.89 -15.77 -10.44
N PRO A 51 -15.65 -14.69 -10.66
CA PRO A 51 -15.08 -13.36 -10.81
C PRO A 51 -14.27 -12.96 -9.58
N MET A 52 -13.11 -12.35 -9.80
CA MET A 52 -12.25 -11.80 -8.76
C MET A 52 -12.41 -10.28 -8.71
N ILE A 53 -12.53 -9.72 -7.51
CA ILE A 53 -12.78 -8.30 -7.28
C ILE A 53 -11.68 -7.73 -6.38
N LEU A 54 -11.03 -6.67 -6.85
CA LEU A 54 -10.18 -5.82 -6.01
C LEU A 54 -10.81 -4.43 -5.97
N ALA A 55 -11.15 -3.96 -4.77
CA ALA A 55 -11.77 -2.66 -4.58
C ALA A 55 -10.70 -1.67 -4.09
N GLU A 56 -10.14 -0.91 -5.03
CA GLU A 56 -9.11 0.09 -4.69
C GLU A 56 -9.72 1.27 -3.92
N TRP A 57 -9.20 1.53 -2.72
CA TRP A 57 -9.69 2.59 -1.83
C TRP A 57 -8.68 3.74 -1.66
N GLY A 58 -7.41 3.53 -2.00
CA GLY A 58 -6.34 4.53 -1.82
C GLY A 58 -6.51 5.80 -2.67
N GLY A 59 -7.23 5.70 -3.79
CA GLY A 59 -7.51 6.82 -4.71
C GLY A 59 -8.75 7.64 -4.36
N ILE A 60 -9.48 7.30 -3.29
CA ILE A 60 -10.72 8.00 -2.92
C ILE A 60 -10.38 9.41 -2.40
N ARG A 61 -10.96 10.42 -3.05
CA ARG A 61 -10.71 11.85 -2.78
C ARG A 61 -11.68 12.46 -1.77
N ASP A 62 -12.65 11.69 -1.29
CA ASP A 62 -13.61 12.16 -0.30
C ASP A 62 -12.90 12.55 1.00
N LYS A 63 -13.38 13.62 1.63
CA LYS A 63 -12.86 14.08 2.93
C LYS A 63 -12.95 12.99 4.00
N ASN A 64 -14.01 12.19 3.94
CA ASN A 64 -14.23 11.05 4.80
C ASN A 64 -13.76 9.81 4.07
N LYS A 65 -12.50 9.40 4.29
CA LYS A 65 -11.98 8.16 3.71
C LYS A 65 -12.72 6.96 4.32
N PRO A 66 -12.96 5.89 3.54
CA PRO A 66 -13.57 4.66 4.08
C PRO A 66 -12.74 4.01 5.18
N PHE A 67 -11.44 4.28 5.20
CA PHE A 67 -10.49 3.82 6.20
C PHE A 67 -9.54 4.96 6.57
N ASP A 68 -9.60 5.39 7.83
CA ASP A 68 -8.65 6.33 8.44
C ASP A 68 -8.35 5.90 9.89
N PRO A 69 -7.34 5.03 10.09
CA PRO A 69 -7.06 4.47 11.40
C PRO A 69 -6.39 5.51 12.30
N HIS A 70 -6.77 5.51 13.57
CA HIS A 70 -6.00 6.18 14.60
C HIS A 70 -4.70 5.41 14.86
N LEU A 71 -3.56 6.04 14.57
CA LEU A 71 -2.24 5.43 14.75
C LEU A 71 -1.69 5.74 16.14
N THR A 72 -1.17 4.71 16.80
CA THR A 72 -0.70 4.75 18.18
C THR A 72 0.82 4.67 18.29
N CYS A 73 1.51 4.22 17.25
CA CYS A 73 2.97 4.20 17.24
C CYS A 73 3.54 5.63 17.26
N SER A 74 4.69 5.80 17.92
CA SER A 74 5.34 7.10 18.08
C SER A 74 6.29 7.47 16.93
N GLU A 75 7.04 6.50 16.41
CA GLU A 75 8.05 6.74 15.38
C GLU A 75 7.43 6.72 13.97
N GLU A 76 7.75 7.70 13.13
CA GLU A 76 7.06 7.92 11.84
C GLU A 76 7.17 6.71 10.89
N TRP A 77 8.35 6.11 10.77
CA TRP A 77 8.54 4.94 9.92
C TRP A 77 7.74 3.73 10.42
N VAL A 78 7.53 3.63 11.74
CA VAL A 78 6.73 2.56 12.35
C VAL A 78 5.24 2.81 12.17
N ARG A 79 4.80 4.07 12.24
CA ARG A 79 3.41 4.47 11.94
C ARG A 79 3.01 4.07 10.51
N ASN A 80 3.94 4.10 9.56
CA ASN A 80 3.67 3.60 8.21
C ASN A 80 3.39 2.08 8.20
N ILE A 81 4.18 1.29 8.94
CA ILE A 81 3.95 -0.15 9.09
C ILE A 81 2.62 -0.42 9.80
N GLU A 82 2.34 0.29 10.90
CA GLU A 82 1.08 0.20 11.64
C GLU A 82 -0.13 0.47 10.73
N ARG A 83 -0.07 1.55 9.93
CA ARG A 83 -1.11 1.90 8.97
C ARG A 83 -1.34 0.78 7.96
N ASN A 84 -0.28 0.20 7.39
CA ASN A 84 -0.39 -0.87 6.41
C ASN A 84 -1.01 -2.15 7.02
N LEU A 85 -0.57 -2.53 8.23
CA LEU A 85 -1.14 -3.68 8.94
C LEU A 85 -2.63 -3.48 9.24
N LEU A 86 -3.01 -2.30 9.75
CA LEU A 86 -4.41 -1.98 10.03
C LEU A 86 -5.25 -1.92 8.73
N ALA A 87 -4.67 -1.41 7.64
CA ALA A 87 -5.34 -1.35 6.35
C ALA A 87 -5.66 -2.75 5.83
N GLU A 88 -4.70 -3.67 5.84
CA GLU A 88 -4.91 -5.05 5.42
C GLU A 88 -5.96 -5.77 6.27
N ILE A 89 -5.94 -5.56 7.59
CA ILE A 89 -6.97 -6.09 8.50
C ILE A 89 -8.35 -5.54 8.12
N TRP A 90 -8.46 -4.23 7.91
CA TRP A 90 -9.71 -3.59 7.50
C TRP A 90 -10.19 -4.07 6.13
N VAL A 91 -9.30 -4.23 5.17
CA VAL A 91 -9.61 -4.78 3.84
C VAL A 91 -10.23 -6.17 4.00
N PHE A 92 -9.62 -7.03 4.81
CA PHE A 92 -10.13 -8.38 5.03
C PHE A 92 -11.48 -8.40 5.74
N GLU A 93 -11.64 -7.62 6.81
CA GLU A 93 -12.79 -7.69 7.73
C GLU A 93 -13.99 -6.84 7.33
N SER A 94 -13.75 -5.69 6.68
CA SER A 94 -14.78 -4.69 6.37
C SER A 94 -15.01 -4.54 4.87
N LEU A 95 -13.96 -4.30 4.08
CA LEU A 95 -14.09 -4.15 2.62
C LEU A 95 -14.47 -5.48 1.95
N ARG A 96 -13.87 -6.57 2.43
CA ARG A 96 -14.15 -7.97 2.06
C ARG A 96 -14.08 -8.26 0.56
N ASP A 97 -13.24 -7.53 -0.16
CA ASP A 97 -12.90 -7.86 -1.54
C ASP A 97 -12.05 -9.15 -1.59
N ASP A 98 -11.47 -9.46 -2.74
CA ASP A 98 -10.66 -10.66 -2.91
C ASP A 98 -9.18 -10.47 -2.62
N HIS A 99 -8.79 -9.40 -1.94
CA HIS A 99 -7.40 -9.20 -1.56
C HIS A 99 -6.89 -10.37 -0.70
N VAL A 100 -5.68 -10.84 -1.02
CA VAL A 100 -5.01 -11.93 -0.30
C VAL A 100 -4.09 -11.34 0.75
N ILE A 101 -4.25 -11.78 1.99
CA ILE A 101 -3.40 -11.40 3.10
C ILE A 101 -2.23 -12.39 3.17
N GLU A 102 -1.00 -11.90 3.05
CA GLU A 102 0.21 -12.73 3.12
C GLU A 102 0.83 -12.69 4.52
N PRO A 103 1.54 -13.75 4.97
CA PRO A 103 2.08 -13.85 6.33
C PRO A 103 3.43 -13.12 6.50
N TYR A 104 3.66 -12.04 5.75
CA TYR A 104 4.88 -11.22 5.81
C TYR A 104 4.55 -9.74 5.67
N ILE A 105 5.47 -8.88 6.14
CA ILE A 105 5.36 -7.43 5.98
C ILE A 105 6.23 -7.02 4.81
N GLU A 106 5.65 -6.31 3.86
CA GLU A 106 6.38 -5.74 2.73
C GLU A 106 7.09 -4.45 3.15
N MET A 107 8.35 -4.34 2.76
CA MET A 107 9.18 -3.16 3.01
C MET A 107 9.62 -2.59 1.67
N ASN A 108 9.45 -1.27 1.51
CA ASN A 108 9.88 -0.59 0.30
C ASN A 108 11.40 -0.49 0.22
N TRP A 109 11.91 -0.55 -1.01
CA TRP A 109 13.30 -0.27 -1.31
C TRP A 109 13.58 1.23 -1.17
N PHE A 110 14.80 1.59 -0.75
CA PHE A 110 15.29 2.96 -0.89
C PHE A 110 15.73 3.16 -2.34
N VAL A 111 14.85 3.76 -3.14
CA VAL A 111 15.09 4.01 -4.56
C VAL A 111 15.25 5.51 -4.80
N GLU A 112 16.32 5.88 -5.50
CA GLU A 112 16.50 7.21 -6.08
C GLU A 112 16.35 7.07 -7.60
N CYS A 113 15.44 7.83 -8.20
CA CYS A 113 15.28 7.90 -9.65
C CYS A 113 15.89 9.20 -10.15
N SER A 114 16.85 9.11 -11.07
CA SER A 114 17.39 10.28 -11.79
C SER A 114 16.56 10.58 -13.04
N ASP A 115 16.71 11.77 -13.59
CA ASP A 115 16.14 12.18 -14.87
C ASP A 115 16.99 11.76 -16.09
N TYR A 116 18.05 10.97 -15.87
CA TYR A 116 19.03 10.57 -16.90
C TYR A 116 19.62 11.78 -17.67
N GLY A 117 19.66 12.95 -17.03
CA GLY A 117 20.13 14.20 -17.65
C GLY A 117 19.09 14.90 -18.53
N VAL A 118 17.83 14.44 -18.51
CA VAL A 118 16.74 14.95 -19.34
C VAL A 118 15.54 15.28 -18.45
N GLN A 119 15.50 16.53 -17.99
CA GLN A 119 14.44 17.02 -17.11
C GLN A 119 13.11 17.15 -17.87
N ALA A 120 12.08 16.48 -17.38
CA ALA A 120 10.72 16.60 -17.93
C ALA A 120 9.92 17.66 -17.16
N ASP A 121 9.15 18.46 -17.89
CA ASP A 121 8.22 19.42 -17.30
C ASP A 121 6.88 18.71 -17.02
N VAL A 122 6.41 18.83 -15.77
CA VAL A 122 5.10 18.35 -15.35
C VAL A 122 4.27 19.55 -14.94
N GLN A 123 3.15 19.77 -15.63
CA GLN A 123 2.18 20.79 -15.26
C GLN A 123 1.09 20.15 -14.40
N GLU A 124 0.88 20.67 -13.20
CA GLU A 124 -0.16 20.22 -12.28
C GLU A 124 -1.15 21.35 -12.02
N GLY A 125 -2.44 21.02 -11.93
CA GLY A 125 -3.47 21.99 -11.53
C GLY A 125 -3.38 22.30 -10.02
N ASN A 126 -3.89 23.47 -9.60
CA ASN A 126 -4.03 23.76 -8.18
C ASN A 126 -5.14 22.89 -7.56
N ASN A 127 -4.75 21.88 -6.79
CA ASN A 127 -5.67 20.92 -6.15
C ASN A 127 -5.64 21.02 -4.61
N ASP A 128 -5.15 22.12 -4.03
CA ASP A 128 -4.98 22.30 -2.57
C ASP A 128 -4.24 21.12 -1.90
N GLY A 129 -3.23 20.57 -2.58
CA GLY A 129 -2.44 19.43 -2.11
C GLY A 129 -3.09 18.05 -2.31
N GLY A 130 -4.27 17.98 -2.94
CA GLY A 130 -4.93 16.72 -3.30
C GLY A 130 -4.44 16.12 -4.62
N LEU A 131 -4.72 14.82 -4.81
CA LEU A 131 -4.57 14.15 -6.11
C LEU A 131 -5.35 14.88 -7.19
N GLY A 132 -4.77 15.02 -8.39
CA GLY A 132 -5.48 15.52 -9.56
C GLY A 132 -4.72 15.30 -10.86
N ALA A 133 -5.27 15.85 -11.94
CA ALA A 133 -4.71 15.67 -13.27
C ALA A 133 -3.34 16.36 -13.39
N ARG A 134 -2.40 15.65 -14.01
CA ARG A 134 -1.10 16.19 -14.40
C ARG A 134 -0.90 16.02 -15.90
N ARG A 135 -0.33 17.03 -16.53
CA ARG A 135 0.13 16.97 -17.92
C ARG A 135 1.65 16.81 -17.90
N TRP A 136 2.12 15.76 -18.53
CA TRP A 136 3.54 15.53 -18.75
C TRP A 136 3.91 16.08 -20.14
N ASP A 137 4.79 17.08 -20.21
CA ASP A 137 5.33 17.56 -21.47
C ASP A 137 6.61 16.78 -21.81
N PRO A 138 6.65 16.07 -22.95
CA PRO A 138 7.79 15.25 -23.30
C PRO A 138 9.05 16.10 -23.46
N PRO A 139 10.16 15.75 -22.80
CA PRO A 139 11.39 16.55 -22.91
C PRO A 139 12.08 16.38 -24.27
N LEU A 140 11.91 15.23 -24.92
CA LEU A 140 12.36 14.98 -26.28
C LEU A 140 11.20 15.17 -27.25
N LYS A 141 11.30 16.20 -28.10
CA LYS A 141 10.23 16.55 -29.07
C LYS A 141 10.46 15.99 -30.47
N ASN A 142 11.69 15.60 -30.80
CA ASN A 142 12.09 15.03 -32.08
C ASN A 142 13.15 13.95 -31.84
N LEU A 143 13.07 12.84 -32.59
CA LEU A 143 13.96 11.69 -32.41
C LEU A 143 15.13 11.61 -33.40
N GLY A 144 15.20 12.50 -34.41
CA GLY A 144 16.33 12.57 -35.35
C GLY A 144 16.45 11.36 -36.26
#